data_AF-A0A957KQ67-F1
#
_entry.id   AF-A0A957KQ67-F1
#
_cell.length_a   1.000
_cell.length_b   1.000
_cell.length_c   1.000
_cell.angle_alpha   90.00
_cell.angle_beta   90.00
_cell.angle_gamma   90.00
#
_symmetry.space_group_name_H-M   'P 1'
#
loop_
_entity.id
_entity.type
_entity.pdbx_description
1 polymer ?
#
loop_
_entity_poly.entity_id
_entity_poly.type
_entity_poly.pdbx_seq_one_letter_code
_entity_poly.pdbx_strand_id
1 'polypeptide(L)'
;VISFTLALTAAVYTQVGLVLLGLVPVSGSNWGVMISFAWTQGAIFFRDAMWRIMMPILAIALFQLSVITMTRSLELAFNPRLRTMV
;
A
#
# COMPACT_ATOMS: atom_id res chain seq x y z
N VAL A 1 1.56 -15.77 -9.95
CA VAL A 1 1.40 -14.79 -8.84
C VAL A 1 2.19 -13.49 -8.92
N ILE A 2 3.37 -13.49 -9.53
CA ILE A 2 4.23 -12.30 -9.63
C ILE A 2 3.51 -11.12 -10.33
N SER A 3 2.82 -11.34 -11.45
CA SER A 3 2.17 -10.26 -12.19
C SER A 3 1.06 -9.54 -11.42
N PHE A 4 0.22 -10.26 -10.66
CA PHE A 4 -0.84 -9.64 -9.86
C PHE A 4 -0.29 -8.79 -8.72
N THR A 5 0.70 -9.33 -8.00
CA THR A 5 1.37 -8.63 -6.90
C THR A 5 2.06 -7.36 -7.38
N LEU A 6 2.75 -7.43 -8.52
CA LEU A 6 3.41 -6.28 -9.13
C LEU A 6 2.40 -5.23 -9.62
N ALA A 7 1.31 -5.66 -10.27
CA ALA A 7 0.25 -4.76 -10.73
C ALA A 7 -0.43 -4.03 -9.57
N LEU A 8 -0.73 -4.74 -8.48
CA LEU A 8 -1.32 -4.12 -7.28
C LEU A 8 -0.35 -3.13 -6.62
N THR A 9 0.92 -3.52 -6.48
CA THR A 9 1.96 -2.64 -5.92
C THR A 9 2.12 -1.37 -6.75
N ALA A 10 2.17 -1.52 -8.07
CA ALA A 10 2.19 -0.39 -9.00
C ALA A 10 0.96 0.49 -8.81
N ALA A 11 -0.25 -0.08 -8.76
CA ALA A 11 -1.49 0.69 -8.58
C ALA A 11 -1.49 1.52 -7.29
N VAL A 12 -1.02 0.96 -6.17
CA VAL A 12 -0.90 1.71 -4.89
C VAL A 12 0.07 2.87 -5.04
N TYR A 13 1.24 2.66 -5.62
CA TYR A 13 2.22 3.73 -5.83
C TYR A 13 1.73 4.79 -6.80
N THR A 14 1.09 4.40 -7.90
CA THR A 14 0.50 5.34 -8.86
C THR A 14 -0.58 6.18 -8.19
N GLN A 15 -1.44 5.59 -7.36
CA GLN A 15 -2.47 6.34 -6.61
C GLN A 15 -1.85 7.36 -5.64
N VAL A 16 -0.83 6.97 -4.87
CA VAL A 16 -0.13 7.90 -3.98
C VAL A 16 0.58 8.99 -4.79
N GLY A 17 1.22 8.65 -5.90
CA GLY A 17 1.87 9.60 -6.81
C GLY A 17 0.90 10.61 -7.40
N LEU A 18 -0.27 10.17 -7.86
CA LEU A 18 -1.33 11.05 -8.37
C LEU A 18 -1.78 12.08 -7.33
N VAL A 19 -1.90 11.66 -6.07
CA VAL A 19 -2.25 12.57 -4.97
C VAL A 19 -1.13 13.56 -4.65
N LEU A 20 0.13 13.11 -4.66
CA LEU A 20 1.28 14.00 -4.45
C LEU A 20 1.41 15.05 -5.56
N LEU A 21 1.08 14.69 -6.81
CA LEU A 21 1.07 15.61 -7.96
C LEU A 21 -0.16 16.53 -7.98
N GLY A 22 -1.11 16.36 -7.07
CA GLY A 22 -2.36 17.14 -7.06
C GLY A 22 -3.31 16.82 -8.21
N LEU A 23 -3.14 15.67 -8.87
CA LEU A 23 -3.92 15.25 -10.04
C LEU A 23 -5.25 14.56 -9.66
N VAL A 24 -5.45 14.31 -8.37
CA VAL A 24 -6.66 13.69 -7.81
C VAL A 24 -7.21 14.61 -6.72
N PRO A 25 -8.54 14.76 -6.60
CA PRO A 25 -9.15 15.56 -5.55
C PRO A 25 -8.61 15.19 -4.17
N VAL A 26 -8.16 16.19 -3.42
CA VAL A 26 -7.73 16.09 -2.01
C VAL A 26 -8.96 16.01 -1.08
N SER A 27 -10.01 15.31 -1.51
CA SER A 27 -11.27 15.15 -0.78
C SER A 27 -11.42 13.72 -0.28
N GLY A 28 -11.47 13.57 1.05
CA GLY A 28 -11.67 12.29 1.73
C GLY A 28 -10.49 11.81 2.58
N SER A 29 -10.72 10.73 3.34
CA SER A 29 -9.71 10.10 4.20
C SER A 29 -8.99 8.98 3.46
N ASN A 30 -8.05 9.33 2.57
CA ASN A 30 -7.19 8.38 1.86
C ASN A 30 -5.73 8.52 2.27
N TRP A 31 -5.00 7.41 2.26
CA TRP A 31 -3.61 7.35 2.72
C TRP A 31 -2.67 8.26 1.94
N GLY A 32 -2.86 8.39 0.62
CA GLY A 32 -2.10 9.32 -0.21
C GLY A 32 -2.27 10.79 0.20
N VAL A 33 -3.49 11.19 0.58
CA VAL A 33 -3.77 12.55 1.06
C VAL A 33 -3.20 12.76 2.45
N MET A 34 -3.25 11.75 3.32
CA MET A 34 -2.59 11.83 4.63
C MET A 34 -1.07 12.07 4.49
N ILE A 35 -0.43 11.38 3.54
CA ILE A 35 1.00 11.57 3.23
C ILE A 35 1.25 12.97 2.66
N SER A 36 0.44 13.43 1.70
CA SER A 36 0.56 14.76 1.11
C SER A 36 0.36 15.88 2.16
N PHE A 37 -0.61 15.73 3.07
CA PHE A 37 -0.80 16.66 4.18
C PHE A 37 0.34 16.63 5.20
N ALA A 38 0.91 15.46 5.47
CA ALA A 38 2.07 15.37 6.34
C ALA A 38 3.29 16.06 5.73
N TRP A 39 3.46 15.95 4.41
CA TRP A 39 4.51 16.64 3.65
C TRP A 39 4.32 18.17 3.68
N THR A 40 3.14 18.65 3.31
CA THR A 40 2.82 20.09 3.21
C THR A 40 2.79 20.80 4.57
N GLN A 41 2.36 20.13 5.64
CA GLN A 41 2.33 20.71 6.98
C GLN A 41 3.65 20.56 7.74
N GLY A 42 4.69 19.96 7.13
CA GLY A 42 5.96 19.74 7.79
C GLY A 42 5.85 18.81 9.01
N ALA A 43 4.95 17.82 8.98
CA ALA A 43 4.72 16.88 10.08
C ALA A 43 6.00 16.13 10.51
N ILE A 44 6.99 16.03 9.62
CA ILE A 44 8.31 15.45 9.91
C ILE A 44 9.06 16.23 11.01
N PHE A 45 8.80 17.54 11.14
CA PHE A 45 9.47 18.39 12.13
C PHE A 45 8.79 18.38 13.51
N PHE A 46 7.60 17.77 13.62
CA PHE A 46 6.84 17.70 14.87
C PHE A 46 6.80 16.27 15.39
N ARG A 47 7.36 16.04 16.59
CA ARG A 47 7.44 14.72 17.22
C ARG A 47 6.08 14.02 17.35
N ASP A 48 5.04 14.80 17.62
CA ASP A 48 3.67 14.28 17.79
C ASP A 48 2.97 13.98 16.45
N ALA A 49 3.47 14.53 15.34
CA ALA A 49 2.89 14.31 14.02
C ALA A 49 3.49 13.09 13.28
N MET A 50 4.47 12.40 13.90
CA MET A 50 5.11 11.21 13.33
C MET A 50 4.10 10.08 13.05
N TRP A 51 3.07 9.94 13.90
CA TRP A 51 2.00 8.94 13.72
C TRP A 51 1.20 9.16 12.43
N ARG A 52 1.04 10.42 12.00
CA ARG A 52 0.31 10.77 10.76
C ARG A 52 0.98 10.25 9.50
N ILE A 53 2.30 10.02 9.56
CA ILE A 53 3.11 9.43 8.48
C ILE A 53 3.23 7.92 8.65
N MET A 54 3.48 7.45 9.88
CA MET A 54 3.65 6.02 10.16
C MET A 54 2.39 5.20 9.89
N MET A 55 1.21 5.73 10.22
CA MET A 55 -0.07 5.04 10.00
C MET A 55 -0.32 4.64 8.54
N PRO A 56 -0.30 5.56 7.56
CA PRO A 56 -0.52 5.19 6.16
C PRO A 56 0.58 4.27 5.62
N ILE A 57 1.84 4.43 6.06
CA ILE A 57 2.94 3.55 5.64
C ILE A 57 2.71 2.12 6.15
N LEU A 58 2.38 1.96 7.43
CA LEU A 58 2.14 0.64 8.02
C LEU A 58 0.92 -0.03 7.40
N ALA A 59 -0.15 0.72 7.16
CA ALA A 59 -1.34 0.21 6.49
C ALA A 59 -1.05 -0.31 5.08
N ILE A 60 -0.27 0.44 4.29
CA ILE A 60 0.15 0.03 2.94
C ILE A 60 1.02 -1.24 3.01
N ALA A 61 1.99 -1.28 3.92
CA ALA A 61 2.89 -2.43 4.06
C ALA A 61 2.14 -3.71 4.46
N LEU A 62 1.23 -3.61 5.44
CA LEU A 62 0.41 -4.75 5.88
C LEU A 62 -0.57 -5.20 4.79
N PHE A 63 -1.15 -4.25 4.05
CA PHE A 63 -2.02 -4.56 2.92
C PHE A 63 -1.26 -5.31 1.82
N GLN A 64 -0.06 -4.84 1.45
CA GLN A 64 0.80 -5.51 0.48
C GLN A 64 1.17 -6.91 0.94
N LEU A 65 1.59 -7.07 2.20
CA LEU A 65 1.92 -8.38 2.78
C LEU A 65 0.73 -9.33 2.71
N SER A 66 -0.46 -8.87 3.13
CA SER A 66 -1.70 -9.67 3.14
C SER A 66 -2.07 -10.15 1.74
N VAL A 67 -1.91 -9.29 0.73
CA VAL A 67 -2.18 -9.66 -0.65
C VAL A 67 -1.17 -10.70 -1.14
N ILE A 68 0.12 -10.51 -0.86
CA ILE A 68 1.16 -11.48 -1.23
C ILE A 68 0.86 -12.86 -0.62
N THR A 69 0.55 -12.90 0.68
CA THR A 69 0.28 -14.15 1.39
C THR A 69 -1.02 -14.80 0.94
N MET A 70 -2.08 -14.03 0.71
CA MET A 70 -3.35 -14.51 0.16
C MET A 70 -3.13 -15.13 -1.22
N THR A 71 -2.39 -14.42 -2.06
CA THR A 71 -2.13 -14.81 -3.44
C THR A 71 -1.30 -16.11 -3.51
N ARG A 72 -0.29 -16.25 -2.64
CA ARG A 72 0.46 -17.51 -2.45
C ARG A 72 -0.43 -18.65 -1.95
N SER A 73 -1.35 -18.36 -1.03
CA SER A 73 -2.28 -19.36 -0.49
C SER A 73 -3.27 -19.86 -1.56
N LEU A 74 -3.76 -18.96 -2.42
CA LEU A 74 -4.59 -19.32 -3.56
C LEU A 74 -3.82 -20.21 -4.55
N GLU A 75 -2.55 -19.94 -4.83
CA GLU A 75 -1.73 -20.82 -5.67
C GLU A 75 -1.64 -22.24 -5.10
N LEU A 76 -1.44 -22.40 -3.79
CA LEU A 76 -1.43 -23.72 -3.15
C LEU A 76 -2.81 -24.41 -3.19
N ALA A 77 -3.88 -23.64 -3.03
CA ALA A 77 -5.26 -24.13 -3.08
C ALA A 77 -5.70 -24.57 -4.49
N PHE A 78 -5.25 -23.88 -5.53
CA PHE A 78 -5.68 -24.15 -6.92
C PHE A 78 -4.67 -24.94 -7.76
N ASN A 79 -3.39 -24.99 -7.37
CA ASN A 79 -2.37 -25.74 -8.11
C ASN A 79 -2.04 -27.09 -7.44
N PRO A 80 -2.66 -28.20 -7.87
CA PRO A 80 -2.38 -29.54 -7.34
C PRO A 80 -0.92 -29.97 -7.44
N ARG A 81 -0.18 -29.48 -8.44
CA ARG A 81 1.23 -29.87 -8.66
C ARG A 81 2.17 -29.39 -7.54
N LEU A 82 1.77 -28.33 -6.83
CA LEU A 82 2.54 -27.78 -5.70
C LEU A 82 2.22 -28.49 -4.38
N ARG A 83 1.10 -29.21 -4.31
CA ARG A 83 0.69 -29.99 -3.13
C ARG A 83 1.43 -31.32 -3.01
N THR A 84 1.87 -31.88 -4.13
CA THR A 84 2.53 -33.19 -4.20
C THR A 84 4.04 -33.13 -3.91
N MET A 85 4.61 -31.95 -3.75
CA MET A 85 6.05 -31.72 -3.49
C MET A 85 6.36 -31.34 -2.03
N VAL A 86 5.34 -31.21 -1.18
CA VAL A 86 5.44 -31.00 0.28
C VAL A 86 5.04 -32.30 0.96
#